data_AF-X6D4A9-F1
#
_entry.id   AF-X6D4A9-F1
#
_cell.length_a   1.000
_cell.length_b   1.000
_cell.length_c   1.000
_cell.angle_alpha   90.00
_cell.angle_beta   90.00
_cell.angle_gamma   90.00
#
_symmetry.space_group_name_H-M   'P 1'
#
loop_
_entity.id
_entity.type
_entity.pdbx_description
1 polymer ?
#
loop_
_entity_poly.entity_id
_entity_poly.type
_entity_poly.pdbx_seq_one_letter_code
_entity_poly.pdbx_strand_id
1 'polypeptide(L)'
;MEKYQRPEAWIAIDDEKRKELVDEIAPLPSAKQFGTEEAKRFDLLMFSLQLALLKGSKRFDTLKKQLLEIASALEDQTGIPAIAHRAVLIEEIQTDIWWEGVNVPLLELVRLRLRDLVQHIEKGRKAIVYSDFADEIGDGVEIDLPQVGEADFARFKQKARHFLKRHEDHLVLHKLRQGKPLTAIDLAALEKMLLDAGIGDAGDIERARETSRGFGRFVRSLVGLDRAAVSEALGEFLSAGTASAAQIEFVGMIIEHLTDQGTMDPSLLYEPPFTDLAPTGPEQVFDEDRVTRLVSRIREISDSAVA
;
A
#
# COMPACT_ATOMS: atom_id res chain seq x y z
N MET A 1 -13.87 40.80 -1.49
CA MET A 1 -14.18 39.63 -0.65
C MET A 1 -15.57 39.04 -0.93
N GLU A 2 -16.69 39.72 -0.69
CA GLU A 2 -18.04 39.16 -0.98
C GLU A 2 -18.29 38.87 -2.47
N LYS A 3 -17.60 39.58 -3.37
CA LYS A 3 -17.63 39.39 -4.82
C LYS A 3 -17.44 37.92 -5.25
N TYR A 4 -16.49 37.19 -4.62
CA TYR A 4 -16.19 35.80 -4.97
C TYR A 4 -17.02 34.76 -4.20
N GLN A 5 -17.95 35.19 -3.35
CA GLN A 5 -18.95 34.30 -2.76
C GLN A 5 -20.05 33.91 -3.76
N ARG A 6 -20.20 34.69 -4.83
CA ARG A 6 -21.21 34.50 -5.88
C ARG A 6 -20.65 33.62 -7.01
N PRO A 7 -21.34 32.54 -7.42
CA PRO A 7 -20.87 31.64 -8.48
C PRO A 7 -20.54 32.36 -9.80
N GLU A 8 -21.26 33.44 -10.11
CA GLU A 8 -21.11 34.22 -11.34
C GLU A 8 -19.70 34.84 -11.46
N ALA A 9 -19.04 35.13 -10.33
CA ALA A 9 -17.70 35.68 -10.32
C ALA A 9 -16.63 34.70 -10.86
N TRP A 10 -16.95 33.40 -10.91
CA TRP A 10 -16.05 32.33 -11.35
C TRP A 10 -16.22 31.94 -12.84
N ILE A 11 -17.22 32.50 -13.54
CA ILE A 11 -17.54 32.14 -14.94
C ILE A 11 -16.44 32.57 -15.91
N ALA A 12 -15.81 33.72 -15.67
CA ALA A 12 -14.73 34.24 -16.49
C ALA A 12 -13.65 34.85 -15.59
N ILE A 13 -12.49 34.19 -15.53
CA ILE A 13 -11.31 34.66 -14.80
C ILE A 13 -10.32 35.20 -15.82
N ASP A 14 -10.25 36.52 -15.92
CA ASP A 14 -9.24 37.24 -16.68
C ASP A 14 -7.97 37.45 -15.83
N ASP A 15 -6.91 37.97 -16.45
CA ASP A 15 -5.61 38.17 -15.78
C ASP A 15 -5.72 39.13 -14.58
N GLU A 16 -6.64 40.09 -14.63
CA GLU A 16 -6.88 41.06 -13.56
C GLU A 16 -7.54 40.40 -12.34
N LYS A 17 -8.61 39.62 -12.55
CA LYS A 17 -9.22 38.81 -11.48
C LYS A 17 -8.27 37.76 -10.94
N ARG A 18 -7.45 37.15 -11.79
CA ARG A 18 -6.40 36.22 -11.35
C ARG A 18 -5.43 36.91 -10.39
N LYS A 19 -4.98 38.12 -10.74
CA LYS A 19 -4.09 38.91 -9.89
C LYS A 19 -4.75 39.28 -8.57
N GLU A 20 -6.00 39.75 -8.59
CA GLU A 20 -6.80 40.04 -7.39
C GLU A 20 -6.90 38.78 -6.48
N LEU A 21 -7.20 37.62 -7.05
CA LEU A 21 -7.32 36.36 -6.32
C LEU A 21 -6.00 35.93 -5.66
N VAL A 22 -4.87 36.09 -6.35
CA VAL A 22 -3.54 35.67 -5.86
C VAL A 22 -2.97 36.66 -4.84
N ASP A 23 -3.07 37.96 -5.11
CA ASP A 23 -2.38 38.98 -4.32
C ASP A 23 -3.21 39.42 -3.11
N GLU A 24 -4.55 39.46 -3.23
CA GLU A 24 -5.42 40.01 -2.20
C GLU A 24 -6.24 38.97 -1.43
N ILE A 25 -6.59 37.83 -2.05
CA ILE A 25 -7.49 36.84 -1.45
C ILE A 25 -6.75 35.60 -0.94
N ALA A 26 -5.85 35.02 -1.73
CA ALA A 26 -5.07 33.84 -1.34
C ALA A 26 -4.26 33.98 -0.03
N PRO A 27 -3.67 35.15 0.33
CA PRO A 27 -2.93 35.29 1.58
C PRO A 27 -3.82 35.48 2.81
N LEU A 28 -5.14 35.65 2.64
CA LEU A 28 -6.02 35.88 3.77
C LEU A 28 -6.17 34.60 4.62
N PRO A 29 -6.19 34.75 5.96
CA PRO A 29 -6.43 33.62 6.84
C PRO A 29 -7.82 33.04 6.57
N SER A 30 -7.88 31.73 6.33
CA SER A 30 -9.12 31.00 6.14
C SER A 30 -9.55 30.33 7.44
N ALA A 31 -10.82 30.46 7.81
CA ALA A 31 -11.42 29.69 8.90
C ALA A 31 -11.61 28.20 8.53
N LYS A 32 -11.37 27.82 7.28
CA LYS A 32 -11.57 26.45 6.80
C LYS A 32 -10.36 25.59 7.15
N GLN A 33 -10.62 24.46 7.80
CA GLN A 33 -9.60 23.49 8.14
C GLN A 33 -9.28 22.64 6.90
N PHE A 34 -8.07 22.76 6.37
CA PHE A 34 -7.63 22.08 5.14
C PHE A 34 -7.07 20.67 5.38
N GLY A 35 -7.40 20.06 6.53
CA GLY A 35 -6.89 18.74 6.91
C GLY A 35 -5.42 18.75 7.32
N THR A 36 -4.82 17.56 7.28
CA THR A 36 -3.42 17.29 7.65
C THR A 36 -2.43 17.85 6.64
N GLU A 37 -1.14 17.81 6.98
CA GLU A 37 -0.07 18.22 6.07
C GLU A 37 -0.03 17.31 4.83
N GLU A 38 -0.24 16.01 5.04
CA GLU A 38 -0.32 14.98 4.01
C GLU A 38 -1.47 15.25 3.03
N ALA A 39 -2.66 15.59 3.53
CA ALA A 39 -3.80 15.94 2.70
C ALA A 39 -3.52 17.19 1.83
N LYS A 40 -2.81 18.19 2.37
CA LYS A 40 -2.42 19.39 1.62
C LYS A 40 -1.39 19.09 0.53
N ARG A 41 -0.41 18.23 0.82
CA ARG A 41 0.56 17.77 -0.19
C ARG A 41 -0.13 17.02 -1.31
N PHE A 42 -1.09 16.16 -0.97
CA PHE A 42 -1.88 15.44 -1.95
C PHE A 42 -2.74 16.39 -2.80
N ASP A 43 -3.41 17.37 -2.19
CA ASP A 43 -4.15 18.41 -2.91
C ASP A 43 -3.24 19.14 -3.91
N LEU A 44 -2.03 19.53 -3.50
CA LEU A 44 -1.05 20.17 -4.37
C LEU A 44 -0.62 19.27 -5.54
N LEU A 45 -0.37 17.99 -5.30
CA LEU A 45 -0.05 17.01 -6.35
C LEU A 45 -1.18 16.93 -7.38
N MET A 46 -2.42 16.78 -6.91
CA MET A 46 -3.59 16.64 -7.79
C MET A 46 -3.86 17.90 -8.60
N PHE A 47 -3.75 19.09 -8.00
CA PHE A 47 -3.86 20.35 -8.74
C PHE A 47 -2.73 20.52 -9.76
N SER A 48 -1.51 20.11 -9.41
CA SER A 48 -0.37 20.14 -10.34
C SER A 48 -0.60 19.19 -11.51
N LEU A 49 -1.18 18.02 -11.27
CA LEU A 49 -1.50 17.02 -12.29
C LEU A 49 -2.60 17.51 -13.23
N GLN A 50 -3.69 18.08 -12.68
CA GLN A 50 -4.75 18.73 -13.46
C GLN A 50 -4.20 19.88 -14.33
N LEU A 51 -3.34 20.72 -13.76
CA LEU A 51 -2.71 21.82 -14.50
C LEU A 51 -1.78 21.30 -15.60
N ALA A 52 -1.01 20.24 -15.33
CA ALA A 52 -0.14 19.61 -16.30
C ALA A 52 -0.94 19.01 -17.47
N LEU A 53 -2.09 18.38 -17.18
CA LEU A 53 -3.01 17.85 -18.17
C LEU A 53 -3.54 18.96 -19.09
N LEU A 54 -4.06 20.05 -18.51
CA LEU A 54 -4.59 21.19 -19.27
C LEU A 54 -3.53 21.86 -20.14
N LYS A 55 -2.27 21.88 -19.68
CA LYS A 55 -1.14 22.49 -20.40
C LYS A 55 -0.44 21.55 -21.38
N GLY A 56 -0.80 20.26 -21.43
CA GLY A 56 -0.06 19.25 -22.20
C GLY A 56 1.41 19.14 -21.78
N SER A 57 1.71 19.32 -20.48
CA SER A 57 3.08 19.37 -19.96
C SER A 57 3.70 17.98 -19.84
N LYS A 58 4.99 17.86 -20.18
CA LYS A 58 5.78 16.63 -19.95
C LYS A 58 5.89 16.23 -18.48
N ARG A 59 5.58 17.13 -17.55
CA ARG A 59 5.54 16.83 -16.11
C ARG A 59 4.36 15.92 -15.73
N PHE A 60 3.38 15.76 -16.63
CA PHE A 60 2.22 14.91 -16.39
C PHE A 60 2.64 13.48 -16.05
N ASP A 61 3.57 12.89 -16.79
CA ASP A 61 4.03 11.51 -16.54
C ASP A 61 4.71 11.35 -15.18
N THR A 62 5.50 12.35 -14.76
CA THR A 62 6.14 12.36 -13.43
C THR A 62 5.10 12.45 -12.31
N LEU A 63 4.12 13.35 -12.45
CA LEU A 63 3.05 13.52 -11.47
C LEU A 63 2.10 12.32 -11.44
N LYS A 64 1.85 11.69 -12.59
CA LYS A 64 1.12 10.41 -12.70
C LYS A 64 1.83 9.31 -11.91
N LYS A 65 3.15 9.17 -12.06
CA LYS A 65 3.93 8.20 -11.26
C LYS A 65 3.80 8.42 -9.76
N GLN A 66 3.89 9.67 -9.30
CA GLN A 66 3.68 10.00 -7.88
C GLN A 66 2.28 9.64 -7.39
N LEU A 67 1.24 9.84 -8.23
CA LEU A 67 -0.11 9.41 -7.88
C LEU A 67 -0.23 7.88 -7.81
N LEU A 68 0.43 7.16 -8.72
CA LEU A 68 0.47 5.69 -8.71
C LEU A 68 1.17 5.13 -7.47
N GLU A 69 2.26 5.77 -7.02
CA GLU A 69 2.95 5.41 -5.77
C GLU A 69 2.02 5.57 -4.56
N ILE A 70 1.28 6.67 -4.50
CA ILE A 70 0.29 6.91 -3.43
C ILE A 70 -0.84 5.89 -3.50
N ALA A 71 -1.34 5.58 -4.71
CA ALA A 71 -2.39 4.57 -4.89
C ALA A 71 -1.92 3.18 -4.44
N SER A 72 -0.71 2.77 -4.81
CA SER A 72 -0.09 1.51 -4.36
C SER A 72 0.08 1.47 -2.85
N ALA A 73 0.58 2.55 -2.24
CA ALA A 73 0.75 2.62 -0.79
C ALA A 73 -0.58 2.59 -0.02
N LEU A 74 -1.67 3.10 -0.63
CA LEU A 74 -3.02 2.95 -0.09
C LEU A 74 -3.55 1.52 -0.28
N GLU A 75 -3.27 0.87 -1.40
CA GLU A 75 -3.65 -0.54 -1.63
C GLU A 75 -3.01 -1.47 -0.57
N ASP A 76 -1.77 -1.19 -0.17
CA ASP A 76 -1.07 -1.93 0.89
C ASP A 76 -1.75 -1.82 2.27
N GLN A 77 -2.70 -0.88 2.43
CA GLN A 77 -3.45 -0.64 3.68
C GLN A 77 -4.94 -0.97 3.57
N THR A 78 -5.31 -1.93 2.73
CA THR A 78 -6.69 -2.41 2.60
C THR A 78 -7.31 -2.95 3.89
N GLY A 79 -6.51 -3.22 4.92
CA GLY A 79 -6.98 -3.52 6.28
C GLY A 79 -7.78 -2.38 6.94
N ILE A 80 -7.65 -1.14 6.46
CA ILE A 80 -8.43 0.02 6.94
C ILE A 80 -9.77 0.08 6.17
N PRO A 81 -10.93 0.00 6.84
CA PRO A 81 -12.24 0.00 6.16
C PRO A 81 -12.47 1.19 5.23
N ALA A 82 -12.03 2.39 5.62
CA ALA A 82 -12.17 3.59 4.79
C ALA A 82 -11.43 3.48 3.44
N ILE A 83 -10.31 2.74 3.42
CA ILE A 83 -9.53 2.47 2.21
C ILE A 83 -10.18 1.33 1.42
N ALA A 84 -10.60 0.25 2.07
CA ALA A 84 -11.32 -0.86 1.41
C ALA A 84 -12.57 -0.38 0.65
N HIS A 85 -13.32 0.57 1.20
CA HIS A 85 -14.47 1.20 0.54
C HIS A 85 -14.12 1.94 -0.76
N ARG A 86 -12.84 2.23 -1.00
CA ARG A 86 -12.31 2.89 -2.20
C ARG A 86 -11.40 1.97 -3.03
N ALA A 87 -11.29 0.68 -2.69
CA ALA A 87 -10.39 -0.27 -3.35
C ALA A 87 -10.54 -0.29 -4.88
N VAL A 88 -11.78 -0.34 -5.38
CA VAL A 88 -12.06 -0.31 -6.83
C VAL A 88 -11.42 0.90 -7.52
N LEU A 89 -11.53 2.10 -6.94
CA LEU A 89 -10.93 3.30 -7.51
C LEU A 89 -9.40 3.24 -7.44
N ILE A 90 -8.85 2.73 -6.34
CA ILE A 90 -7.40 2.59 -6.14
C ILE A 90 -6.83 1.60 -7.16
N GLU A 91 -7.52 0.49 -7.42
CA GLU A 91 -7.16 -0.49 -8.45
C GLU A 91 -7.27 0.10 -9.86
N GLU A 92 -8.38 0.78 -10.17
CA GLU A 92 -8.62 1.38 -11.48
C GLU A 92 -7.52 2.39 -11.86
N ILE A 93 -7.15 3.30 -10.95
CA ILE A 93 -6.07 4.28 -11.16
C ILE A 93 -4.75 3.63 -11.55
N GLN A 94 -4.50 2.39 -11.11
CA GLN A 94 -3.28 1.66 -11.41
C GLN A 94 -3.29 0.97 -12.77
N THR A 95 -4.43 0.92 -13.46
CA THR A 95 -4.54 0.35 -14.81
C THR A 95 -4.28 1.40 -15.88
N ASP A 96 -3.58 1.03 -16.96
CA ASP A 96 -3.33 1.95 -18.07
C ASP A 96 -4.61 2.45 -18.75
N ILE A 97 -5.64 1.58 -18.80
CA ILE A 97 -6.95 1.87 -19.39
C ILE A 97 -7.62 3.08 -18.71
N TRP A 98 -7.52 3.21 -17.38
CA TRP A 98 -8.12 4.33 -16.65
C TRP A 98 -7.54 5.69 -17.05
N TRP A 99 -6.29 5.72 -17.51
CA TRP A 99 -5.64 6.93 -17.97
C TRP A 99 -6.01 7.32 -19.41
N GLU A 100 -6.62 6.41 -20.17
CA GLU A 100 -7.12 6.71 -21.51
C GLU A 100 -8.32 7.67 -21.41
N GLY A 101 -8.17 8.89 -21.93
CA GLY A 101 -9.24 9.89 -21.89
C GLY A 101 -9.42 10.57 -20.53
N VAL A 102 -8.42 10.51 -19.64
CA VAL A 102 -8.44 11.22 -18.34
C VAL A 102 -8.70 12.71 -18.52
N ASN A 103 -9.54 13.28 -17.66
CA ASN A 103 -9.92 14.70 -17.68
C ASN A 103 -9.88 15.31 -16.27
N VAL A 104 -9.95 16.65 -16.19
CA VAL A 104 -9.88 17.38 -14.91
C VAL A 104 -10.98 16.95 -13.92
N PRO A 105 -12.26 16.81 -14.31
CA PRO A 105 -13.30 16.29 -13.41
C PRO A 105 -12.98 14.92 -12.81
N LEU A 106 -12.40 14.01 -13.60
CA LEU A 106 -12.03 12.68 -13.12
C LEU A 106 -10.88 12.75 -12.10
N LEU A 107 -9.85 13.56 -12.37
CA LEU A 107 -8.77 13.80 -11.40
C LEU A 107 -9.27 14.49 -10.13
N GLU A 108 -10.25 15.38 -10.23
CA GLU A 108 -10.86 16.03 -9.07
C GLU A 108 -11.64 15.03 -8.21
N LEU A 109 -12.32 14.07 -8.84
CA LEU A 109 -12.97 12.97 -8.12
C LEU A 109 -11.95 12.14 -7.31
N VAL A 110 -10.78 11.87 -7.89
CA VAL A 110 -9.69 11.19 -7.19
C VAL A 110 -9.22 12.01 -5.99
N ARG A 111 -8.98 13.32 -6.18
CA ARG A 111 -8.58 14.22 -5.09
C ARG A 111 -9.56 14.15 -3.92
N LEU A 112 -10.85 14.28 -4.20
CA LEU A 112 -11.90 14.28 -3.19
C LEU A 112 -12.04 12.93 -2.46
N ARG A 113 -11.83 11.81 -3.16
CA ARG A 113 -12.03 10.47 -2.59
C ARG A 113 -10.83 9.95 -1.81
N LEU A 114 -9.61 10.36 -2.19
CA LEU A 114 -8.39 9.85 -1.58
C LEU A 114 -7.76 10.81 -0.56
N ARG A 115 -8.07 12.12 -0.59
CA ARG A 115 -7.41 13.14 0.27
C ARG A 115 -7.34 12.78 1.75
N ASP A 116 -8.42 12.24 2.31
CA ASP A 116 -8.52 11.96 3.74
C ASP A 116 -7.96 10.57 4.07
N LEU A 117 -7.65 9.78 3.05
CA LEU A 117 -7.05 8.45 3.19
C LEU A 117 -5.51 8.50 3.22
N VAL A 118 -4.91 9.49 2.55
CA VAL A 118 -3.44 9.62 2.42
C VAL A 118 -2.73 9.74 3.79
N GLN A 119 -3.41 10.22 4.83
CA GLN A 119 -2.86 10.28 6.18
C GLN A 119 -2.58 8.91 6.81
N HIS A 120 -3.22 7.85 6.31
CA HIS A 120 -3.07 6.51 6.84
C HIS A 120 -1.81 5.82 6.33
N ILE A 121 -1.31 6.24 5.17
CA ILE A 121 -0.08 5.69 4.57
C ILE A 121 1.02 5.72 5.61
N GLU A 122 1.46 4.53 6.02
CA GLU A 122 2.48 4.36 7.02
C GLU A 122 3.74 5.10 6.57
N LYS A 123 4.31 5.86 7.49
CA LYS A 123 5.54 6.62 7.26
C LYS A 123 6.73 5.66 7.27
N GLY A 124 6.74 4.68 6.37
CA GLY A 124 7.87 3.79 6.13
C GLY A 124 9.10 4.63 5.78
N ARG A 125 10.02 4.76 6.74
CA ARG A 125 11.34 5.41 6.62
C ARG A 125 11.34 6.82 6.01
N LYS A 126 10.79 7.80 6.72
CA LYS A 126 11.35 9.16 6.60
C LYS A 126 12.77 9.11 7.20
N ALA A 127 13.79 9.08 6.35
CA ALA A 127 15.11 9.53 6.80
C ALA A 127 14.91 10.96 7.34
N ILE A 128 15.05 11.12 8.65
CA ILE A 128 14.91 12.41 9.30
C ILE A 128 16.11 13.23 8.85
N VAL A 129 15.94 14.04 7.80
CA VAL A 129 16.93 15.03 7.40
C VAL A 129 16.76 16.23 8.32
N TYR A 130 17.56 16.27 9.38
CA TYR A 130 17.82 17.54 10.07
C TYR A 130 18.68 18.39 9.15
N SER A 131 18.05 19.33 8.46
CA SER A 131 18.78 20.44 7.85
C SER A 131 18.99 21.49 8.93
N ASP A 132 20.13 21.40 9.61
CA ASP A 132 20.70 22.55 10.32
C ASP A 132 21.76 23.14 9.39
N PHE A 133 21.46 24.30 8.80
CA PHE A 133 22.34 24.96 7.84
C PHE A 133 23.23 25.97 8.57
N ALA A 134 24.51 25.62 8.73
CA ALA A 134 25.59 26.58 8.68
C ALA A 134 26.35 26.32 7.36
N ASP A 135 26.21 27.22 6.40
CA ASP A 135 26.83 27.08 5.07
C ASP A 135 28.36 27.10 5.19
N GLU A 136 29.00 25.96 4.91
CA GLU A 136 30.39 25.89 4.46
C GLU A 136 30.46 25.04 3.19
N ILE A 137 30.99 25.62 2.11
CA ILE A 137 31.18 24.93 0.82
C ILE A 137 32.45 24.08 0.93
N GLY A 138 32.28 22.76 1.07
CA GLY A 138 33.35 21.76 0.94
C GLY A 138 33.31 21.05 -0.43
N ASP A 139 34.37 20.30 -0.74
CA ASP A 139 34.47 19.53 -1.99
C ASP A 139 33.38 18.45 -2.09
N GLY A 140 32.70 18.41 -3.24
CA GLY A 140 31.53 17.55 -3.46
C GLY A 140 31.87 16.07 -3.43
N VAL A 141 31.12 15.30 -2.63
CA VAL A 141 31.11 13.84 -2.66
C VAL A 141 29.96 13.40 -3.56
N GLU A 142 30.24 12.54 -4.55
CA GLU A 142 29.20 11.84 -5.30
C GLU A 142 28.43 10.92 -4.35
N ILE A 143 27.14 11.21 -4.16
CA ILE A 143 26.20 10.34 -3.47
C ILE A 143 25.27 9.74 -4.52
N ASP A 144 25.27 8.41 -4.61
CA ASP A 144 24.37 7.68 -5.49
C ASP A 144 22.94 7.80 -4.95
N LEU A 145 22.06 8.46 -5.71
CA LEU A 145 20.67 8.72 -5.31
C LEU A 145 19.81 7.48 -5.62
N PRO A 146 19.10 6.88 -4.64
CA PRO A 146 18.32 5.64 -4.87
C PRO A 146 17.02 5.82 -5.68
N GLN A 147 16.79 6.98 -6.30
CA GLN A 147 15.49 7.33 -6.90
C GLN A 147 15.19 6.70 -8.26
N VAL A 148 16.11 5.90 -8.83
CA VAL A 148 15.88 5.20 -10.12
C VAL A 148 15.31 3.79 -9.92
N GLY A 149 15.37 3.21 -8.71
CA GLY A 149 15.02 1.80 -8.49
C GLY A 149 13.59 1.49 -8.05
N GLU A 150 12.88 2.40 -7.38
CA GLU A 150 11.57 2.09 -6.76
C GLU A 150 10.46 1.87 -7.80
N ALA A 151 10.42 2.69 -8.86
CA ALA A 151 9.44 2.55 -9.93
C ALA A 151 9.62 1.25 -10.74
N ASP A 152 10.86 0.79 -10.90
CA ASP A 152 11.16 -0.46 -11.59
C ASP A 152 10.85 -1.67 -10.70
N PHE A 153 11.07 -1.57 -9.39
CA PHE A 153 10.71 -2.62 -8.45
C PHE A 153 9.18 -2.80 -8.32
N ALA A 154 8.41 -1.71 -8.33
CA ALA A 154 6.94 -1.79 -8.35
C ALA A 154 6.44 -2.51 -9.61
N ARG A 155 7.03 -2.23 -10.78
CA ARG A 155 6.72 -2.94 -12.03
C ARG A 155 7.10 -4.41 -11.98
N PHE A 156 8.25 -4.73 -11.38
CA PHE A 156 8.66 -6.12 -11.14
C PHE A 156 7.62 -6.85 -10.29
N LYS A 157 7.21 -6.29 -9.14
CA LYS A 157 6.15 -6.87 -8.28
C LYS A 157 4.87 -7.14 -9.05
N GLN A 158 4.41 -6.18 -9.85
CA GLN A 158 3.18 -6.30 -10.63
C GLN A 158 3.27 -7.44 -11.65
N LYS A 159 4.37 -7.50 -12.43
CA LYS A 159 4.60 -8.56 -13.41
C LYS A 159 4.70 -9.94 -12.74
N ALA A 160 5.43 -10.02 -11.63
CA ALA A 160 5.57 -11.25 -10.85
C ALA A 160 4.20 -11.71 -10.33
N ARG A 161 3.40 -10.83 -9.72
CA ARG A 161 2.05 -11.16 -9.23
C ARG A 161 1.17 -11.74 -10.34
N HIS A 162 1.10 -11.06 -11.48
CA HIS A 162 0.27 -11.50 -12.60
C HIS A 162 0.72 -12.85 -13.19
N PHE A 163 2.04 -13.05 -13.31
CA PHE A 163 2.58 -14.31 -13.81
C PHE A 163 2.36 -15.47 -12.84
N LEU A 164 2.68 -15.29 -11.56
CA LEU A 164 2.53 -16.33 -10.55
C LEU A 164 1.07 -16.77 -10.41
N LYS A 165 0.11 -15.83 -10.52
CA LYS A 165 -1.33 -16.12 -10.53
C LYS A 165 -1.79 -16.97 -11.73
N ARG A 166 -1.10 -16.88 -12.87
CA ARG A 166 -1.38 -17.73 -14.05
C ARG A 166 -0.76 -19.13 -13.95
N HIS A 167 0.19 -19.32 -13.03
CA HIS A 167 0.94 -20.55 -12.85
C HIS A 167 0.68 -21.21 -11.49
N GLU A 168 -0.51 -20.96 -10.89
CA GLU A 168 -0.89 -21.53 -9.59
C GLU A 168 -0.84 -23.06 -9.55
N ASP A 169 -1.00 -23.73 -10.70
CA ASP A 169 -0.90 -25.20 -10.85
C ASP A 169 0.53 -25.73 -10.65
N HIS A 170 1.54 -24.86 -10.61
CA HIS A 170 2.92 -25.28 -10.39
C HIS A 170 3.11 -25.80 -8.96
N LEU A 171 3.70 -26.99 -8.81
CA LEU A 171 3.83 -27.71 -7.54
C LEU A 171 4.39 -26.85 -6.41
N VAL A 172 5.41 -26.03 -6.70
CA VAL A 172 6.04 -25.16 -5.69
C VAL A 172 5.11 -24.04 -5.23
N LEU A 173 4.33 -23.44 -6.14
CA LEU A 173 3.35 -22.41 -5.79
C LEU A 173 2.18 -23.02 -5.01
N HIS A 174 1.76 -24.22 -5.37
CA HIS A 174 0.78 -24.96 -4.59
C HIS A 174 1.28 -25.22 -3.15
N LYS A 175 2.51 -25.70 -2.97
CA LYS A 175 3.11 -25.85 -1.63
C LYS A 175 3.16 -24.53 -0.86
N LEU A 176 3.56 -23.45 -1.54
CA LEU A 176 3.68 -22.12 -0.96
C LEU A 176 2.33 -21.61 -0.43
N ARG A 177 1.27 -21.73 -1.24
CA ARG A 177 -0.11 -21.32 -0.89
C ARG A 177 -0.71 -22.20 0.20
N GLN A 178 -0.33 -23.47 0.27
CA GLN A 178 -0.77 -24.39 1.31
C GLN A 178 -0.01 -24.20 2.64
N GLY A 179 0.86 -23.18 2.75
CA GLY A 179 1.63 -22.89 3.96
C GLY A 179 2.64 -23.98 4.34
N LYS A 180 3.01 -24.86 3.40
CA LYS A 180 3.96 -25.94 3.65
C LYS A 180 5.41 -25.40 3.60
N PRO A 181 6.33 -25.97 4.41
CA PRO A 181 7.74 -25.58 4.39
C PRO A 181 8.34 -25.71 2.99
N LEU A 182 9.05 -24.67 2.55
CA LEU A 182 9.79 -24.69 1.30
C LEU A 182 11.21 -25.22 1.53
N THR A 183 11.71 -25.98 0.57
CA THR A 183 13.13 -26.36 0.53
C THR A 183 13.94 -25.34 -0.28
N ALA A 184 15.27 -25.36 -0.14
CA ALA A 184 16.16 -24.56 -0.98
C ALA A 184 15.98 -24.84 -2.49
N ILE A 185 15.62 -26.06 -2.85
CA ILE A 185 15.33 -26.45 -4.24
C ILE A 185 14.03 -25.81 -4.73
N ASP A 186 13.00 -25.78 -3.87
CA ASP A 186 11.73 -25.12 -4.18
C ASP A 186 11.95 -23.61 -4.42
N LEU A 187 12.77 -22.94 -3.58
CA LEU A 187 13.10 -21.53 -3.78
C LEU A 187 13.88 -21.27 -5.08
N ALA A 188 14.91 -22.07 -5.37
CA ALA A 188 15.67 -21.95 -6.61
C ALA A 188 14.81 -22.17 -7.85
N ALA A 189 13.80 -23.05 -7.77
CA ALA A 189 12.85 -23.27 -8.85
C ALA A 189 11.94 -22.05 -9.07
N LEU A 190 11.49 -21.37 -8.01
CA LEU A 190 10.69 -20.14 -8.12
C LEU A 190 11.50 -18.99 -8.74
N GLU A 191 12.76 -18.83 -8.32
CA GLU A 191 13.64 -17.80 -8.89
C GLU A 191 13.88 -18.04 -10.38
N LYS A 192 14.25 -19.26 -10.73
CA LYS A 192 14.45 -19.65 -12.13
C LYS A 192 13.18 -19.43 -12.95
N MET A 193 12.01 -19.75 -12.40
CA MET A 193 10.73 -19.55 -13.08
C MET A 193 10.47 -18.08 -13.43
N LEU A 194 10.75 -17.14 -12.52
CA LEU A 194 10.59 -15.71 -12.81
C LEU A 194 11.62 -15.22 -13.83
N LEU A 195 12.89 -15.62 -13.69
CA LEU A 195 13.96 -15.24 -14.61
C LEU A 195 13.75 -15.78 -16.03
N ASP A 196 13.39 -17.06 -16.17
CA ASP A 196 13.12 -17.69 -17.47
C ASP A 196 11.91 -17.04 -18.17
N ALA A 197 10.96 -16.49 -17.42
CA ALA A 197 9.82 -15.73 -17.93
C ALA A 197 10.14 -14.26 -18.25
N GLY A 198 11.37 -13.81 -18.00
CA GLY A 198 11.80 -12.41 -18.19
C GLY A 198 11.16 -11.44 -17.19
N ILE A 199 10.82 -11.93 -16.00
CA ILE A 199 10.20 -11.15 -14.93
C ILE A 199 11.26 -10.74 -13.93
N GLY A 200 11.76 -9.51 -14.13
CA GLY A 200 12.84 -8.93 -13.34
C GLY A 200 14.21 -9.50 -13.70
N ASP A 201 15.21 -8.99 -13.02
CA ASP A 201 16.58 -9.49 -13.08
C ASP A 201 17.06 -10.01 -11.72
N ALA A 202 18.33 -10.43 -11.64
CA ALA A 202 18.90 -10.92 -10.39
C ALA A 202 18.91 -9.85 -9.27
N GLY A 203 19.03 -8.56 -9.63
CA GLY A 203 18.98 -7.46 -8.68
C GLY A 203 17.58 -7.25 -8.10
N ASP A 204 16.53 -7.42 -8.91
CA ASP A 204 15.14 -7.40 -8.44
C ASP A 204 14.86 -8.53 -7.44
N ILE A 205 15.39 -9.73 -7.69
CA ILE A 205 15.24 -10.89 -6.80
C ILE A 205 15.98 -10.66 -5.47
N GLU A 206 17.19 -10.12 -5.50
CA GLU A 206 17.92 -9.78 -4.27
C GLU A 206 17.19 -8.69 -3.48
N ARG A 207 16.68 -7.66 -4.15
CA ARG A 207 15.88 -6.63 -3.49
C ARG A 207 14.60 -7.20 -2.87
N ALA A 208 13.96 -8.16 -3.53
CA ALA A 208 12.81 -8.89 -2.98
C ALA A 208 13.19 -9.70 -1.73
N ARG A 209 14.35 -10.37 -1.74
CA ARG A 209 14.88 -11.09 -0.56
C ARG A 209 15.09 -10.16 0.62
N GLU A 210 15.72 -9.00 0.39
CA GLU A 210 16.00 -8.02 1.45
C GLU A 210 14.71 -7.41 2.02
N THR A 211 13.79 -7.00 1.14
CA THR A 211 12.56 -6.30 1.53
C THR A 211 11.63 -7.20 2.35
N SER A 212 11.48 -8.47 1.95
CA SER A 212 10.55 -9.41 2.57
C SER A 212 11.23 -10.37 3.56
N ARG A 213 12.51 -10.17 3.88
CA ARG A 213 13.30 -11.08 4.74
C ARG A 213 13.27 -12.54 4.26
N GLY A 214 13.36 -12.72 2.95
CA GLY A 214 13.34 -14.02 2.28
C GLY A 214 12.50 -14.02 1.01
N PHE A 215 12.99 -14.70 -0.03
CA PHE A 215 12.31 -14.75 -1.32
C PHE A 215 10.96 -15.49 -1.25
N GLY A 216 10.87 -16.58 -0.46
CA GLY A 216 9.61 -17.29 -0.29
C GLY A 216 8.52 -16.44 0.35
N ARG A 217 8.87 -15.55 1.30
CA ARG A 217 7.94 -14.58 1.89
C ARG A 217 7.47 -13.57 0.86
N PHE A 218 8.39 -13.06 0.04
CA PHE A 218 8.05 -12.15 -1.05
C PHE A 218 7.06 -12.78 -2.05
N VAL A 219 7.36 -13.99 -2.55
CA VAL A 219 6.47 -14.67 -3.49
C VAL A 219 5.11 -14.90 -2.85
N ARG A 220 5.08 -15.26 -1.55
CA ARG A 220 3.83 -15.50 -0.82
C ARG A 220 3.00 -14.24 -0.62
N SER A 221 3.62 -13.08 -0.37
CA SER A 221 2.89 -11.81 -0.28
C SER A 221 2.27 -11.37 -1.61
N LEU A 222 2.72 -11.93 -2.74
CA LEU A 222 2.10 -11.66 -4.05
C LEU A 222 0.91 -12.59 -4.35
N VAL A 223 0.99 -13.86 -3.93
CA VAL A 223 -0.01 -14.89 -4.28
C VAL A 223 -1.01 -15.22 -3.17
N GLY A 224 -0.72 -14.83 -1.93
CA GLY A 224 -1.55 -15.16 -0.77
C GLY A 224 -1.42 -16.60 -0.29
N LEU A 225 -2.15 -16.94 0.77
CA LEU A 225 -2.35 -18.32 1.22
C LEU A 225 -3.71 -18.85 0.75
N ASP A 226 -3.81 -20.17 0.65
CA ASP A 226 -5.09 -20.82 0.40
C ASP A 226 -5.96 -20.78 1.66
N ARG A 227 -7.17 -20.21 1.53
CA ARG A 227 -8.07 -20.02 2.67
C ARG A 227 -8.40 -21.33 3.38
N ALA A 228 -8.57 -22.43 2.63
CA ALA A 228 -8.91 -23.72 3.22
C ALA A 228 -7.73 -24.26 4.04
N ALA A 229 -6.50 -24.12 3.52
CA ALA A 229 -5.29 -24.49 4.25
C ALA A 229 -5.09 -23.68 5.53
N VAL A 230 -5.32 -22.36 5.51
CA VAL A 230 -5.21 -21.52 6.72
C VAL A 230 -6.31 -21.86 7.73
N SER A 231 -7.53 -22.11 7.24
CA SER A 231 -8.67 -22.51 8.09
C SER A 231 -8.42 -23.87 8.75
N GLU A 232 -7.82 -24.82 8.04
CA GLU A 232 -7.40 -26.11 8.60
C GLU A 232 -6.32 -25.93 9.67
N ALA A 233 -5.28 -25.12 9.39
CA ALA A 233 -4.20 -24.85 10.33
C ALA A 233 -4.67 -24.16 11.63
N LEU A 234 -5.72 -23.33 11.54
CA LEU A 234 -6.33 -22.64 12.68
C LEU A 234 -7.60 -23.34 13.20
N GLY A 235 -7.92 -24.54 12.70
CA GLY A 235 -9.16 -25.24 13.02
C GLY A 235 -9.34 -25.58 14.51
N GLU A 236 -8.24 -25.72 15.26
CA GLU A 236 -8.26 -25.92 16.71
C GLU A 236 -8.87 -24.73 17.48
N PHE A 237 -8.87 -23.53 16.89
CA PHE A 237 -9.48 -22.33 17.45
C PHE A 237 -10.94 -22.13 17.00
N LEU A 238 -11.40 -22.86 15.97
CA LEU A 238 -12.72 -22.73 15.35
C LEU A 238 -13.69 -23.89 15.64
N SER A 239 -13.24 -24.92 16.37
CA SER A 239 -14.00 -26.15 16.55
C SER A 239 -15.33 -25.96 17.30
N ALA A 240 -16.40 -26.60 16.81
CA ALA A 240 -17.75 -26.49 17.37
C ALA A 240 -17.78 -26.90 18.86
N GLY A 241 -18.31 -26.01 19.71
CA GLY A 241 -18.38 -26.20 21.16
C GLY A 241 -17.18 -25.67 21.95
N THR A 242 -16.15 -25.14 21.28
CA THR A 242 -14.91 -24.61 21.91
C THR A 242 -14.62 -23.13 21.62
N ALA A 243 -15.42 -22.51 20.73
CA ALA A 243 -15.23 -21.14 20.27
C ALA A 243 -16.50 -20.30 20.44
N SER A 244 -16.38 -19.10 21.02
CA SER A 244 -17.43 -18.09 21.07
C SER A 244 -17.56 -17.35 19.73
N ALA A 245 -18.65 -16.59 19.53
CA ALA A 245 -18.82 -15.78 18.33
C ALA A 245 -17.66 -14.78 18.13
N ALA A 246 -17.20 -14.13 19.20
CA ALA A 246 -16.05 -13.23 19.17
C ALA A 246 -14.74 -13.95 18.81
N GLN A 247 -14.53 -15.18 19.31
CA GLN A 247 -13.36 -15.99 18.96
C GLN A 247 -13.36 -16.40 17.48
N ILE A 248 -14.53 -16.77 16.94
CA ILE A 248 -14.69 -17.12 15.53
C ILE A 248 -14.42 -15.90 14.63
N GLU A 249 -14.95 -14.74 15.00
CA GLU A 249 -14.73 -13.49 14.26
C GLU A 249 -13.24 -13.09 14.28
N PHE A 250 -12.61 -13.12 15.45
CA PHE A 250 -11.19 -12.80 15.61
C PHE A 250 -10.29 -13.71 14.77
N VAL A 251 -10.52 -15.03 14.80
CA VAL A 251 -9.77 -15.99 13.99
C VAL A 251 -10.09 -15.83 12.51
N GLY A 252 -11.34 -15.50 12.17
CA GLY A 252 -11.74 -15.16 10.80
C GLY A 252 -10.92 -14.01 10.23
N MET A 253 -10.71 -12.94 11.00
CA MET A 253 -9.87 -11.80 10.60
C MET A 253 -8.40 -12.20 10.38
N ILE A 254 -7.87 -13.11 11.20
CA ILE A 254 -6.52 -13.68 11.01
C ILE A 254 -6.46 -14.48 9.71
N ILE A 255 -7.48 -15.30 9.43
CA ILE A 255 -7.56 -16.10 8.20
C ILE A 255 -7.61 -15.19 6.97
N GLU A 256 -8.42 -14.13 6.98
CA GLU A 256 -8.46 -13.16 5.87
C GLU A 256 -7.08 -12.53 5.65
N HIS A 257 -6.46 -12.02 6.71
CA HIS A 257 -5.16 -11.36 6.61
C HIS A 257 -4.07 -12.30 6.05
N LEU A 258 -3.99 -13.54 6.56
CA LEU A 258 -3.05 -14.54 6.07
C LEU A 258 -3.36 -14.97 4.63
N THR A 259 -4.64 -15.05 4.24
CA THR A 259 -5.06 -15.37 2.87
C THR A 259 -4.60 -14.28 1.90
N ASP A 260 -4.74 -13.01 2.28
CA ASP A 260 -4.42 -11.89 1.40
C ASP A 260 -2.92 -11.55 1.37
N GLN A 261 -2.29 -11.43 2.54
CA GLN A 261 -0.91 -10.96 2.69
C GLN A 261 0.11 -12.11 2.74
N GLY A 262 -0.34 -13.35 2.89
CA GLY A 262 0.50 -14.55 2.89
C GLY A 262 1.35 -14.77 4.15
N THR A 263 1.61 -13.73 4.92
CA THR A 263 2.35 -13.75 6.19
C THR A 263 1.76 -12.72 7.14
N MET A 264 1.96 -12.91 8.44
CA MET A 264 1.46 -11.99 9.46
C MET A 264 2.45 -11.88 10.61
N ASP A 265 2.79 -10.65 11.01
CA ASP A 265 3.48 -10.43 12.29
C ASP A 265 2.46 -10.52 13.43
N PRO A 266 2.65 -11.39 14.44
CA PRO A 266 1.75 -11.46 15.58
C PRO A 266 1.55 -10.15 16.34
N SER A 267 2.45 -9.16 16.22
CA SER A 267 2.25 -7.84 16.81
C SER A 267 1.00 -7.13 16.29
N LEU A 268 0.57 -7.43 15.05
CA LEU A 268 -0.62 -6.86 14.43
C LEU A 268 -1.91 -7.18 15.19
N LEU A 269 -1.92 -8.22 16.03
CA LEU A 269 -3.08 -8.54 16.88
C LEU A 269 -3.37 -7.46 17.92
N TYR A 270 -2.44 -6.53 18.16
CA TYR A 270 -2.58 -5.37 19.05
C TYR A 270 -2.78 -4.06 18.27
N GLU A 271 -3.08 -4.13 16.97
CA GLU A 271 -3.35 -2.98 16.12
C GLU A 271 -4.74 -3.09 15.46
N PRO A 272 -5.34 -1.98 14.99
CA PRO A 272 -6.54 -2.05 14.17
C PRO A 272 -6.31 -2.89 12.91
N PRO A 273 -7.29 -3.71 12.47
CA PRO A 273 -8.67 -3.80 12.97
C PRO A 273 -8.87 -4.74 14.18
N PHE A 274 -7.86 -5.48 14.64
CA PHE A 274 -8.01 -6.46 15.71
C PHE A 274 -8.40 -5.83 17.05
N THR A 275 -7.89 -4.62 17.31
CA THR A 275 -8.26 -3.84 18.51
C THR A 275 -9.70 -3.34 18.52
N ASP A 276 -10.41 -3.34 17.39
CA ASP A 276 -11.82 -2.95 17.36
C ASP A 276 -12.69 -4.03 18.03
N LEU A 277 -12.29 -5.30 17.89
CA LEU A 277 -12.93 -6.45 18.52
C LEU A 277 -12.33 -6.75 19.91
N ALA A 278 -11.03 -6.49 20.09
CA ALA A 278 -10.31 -6.76 21.33
C ALA A 278 -9.42 -5.56 21.73
N PRO A 279 -9.97 -4.49 22.33
CA PRO A 279 -9.25 -3.24 22.59
C PRO A 279 -7.96 -3.32 23.40
N THR A 280 -7.81 -4.33 24.26
CA THR A 280 -6.55 -4.54 25.02
C THR A 280 -5.72 -5.71 24.49
N GLY A 281 -6.05 -6.24 23.31
CA GLY A 281 -5.35 -7.36 22.68
C GLY A 281 -6.11 -8.69 22.73
N PRO A 282 -5.55 -9.73 22.09
CA PRO A 282 -6.16 -11.05 21.94
C PRO A 282 -6.52 -11.73 23.26
N GLU A 283 -5.94 -11.31 24.38
CA GLU A 283 -6.20 -11.80 25.74
C GLU A 283 -7.63 -11.48 26.22
N GLN A 284 -8.33 -10.53 25.60
CA GLN A 284 -9.75 -10.31 25.88
C GLN A 284 -10.64 -11.42 25.31
N VAL A 285 -10.17 -12.06 24.24
CA VAL A 285 -10.93 -13.03 23.44
C VAL A 285 -10.50 -14.46 23.77
N PHE A 286 -9.23 -14.66 24.13
CA PHE A 286 -8.62 -15.95 24.44
C PHE A 286 -7.90 -15.89 25.80
N ASP A 287 -7.85 -17.03 26.50
CA ASP A 287 -6.94 -17.20 27.63
C ASP A 287 -5.46 -17.17 27.18
N GLU A 288 -4.55 -16.86 28.11
CA GLU A 288 -3.12 -16.67 27.84
C GLU A 288 -2.46 -17.88 27.16
N ASP A 289 -2.87 -19.11 27.53
CA ASP A 289 -2.39 -20.35 26.91
C ASP A 289 -2.88 -20.50 25.46
N ARG A 290 -4.12 -20.11 25.16
CA ARG A 290 -4.65 -20.07 23.80
C ARG A 290 -4.02 -18.96 22.97
N VAL A 291 -3.78 -17.77 23.52
CA VAL A 291 -3.06 -16.68 22.83
C VAL A 291 -1.66 -17.14 22.43
N THR A 292 -0.93 -17.75 23.36
CA THR A 292 0.43 -18.25 23.11
C THR A 292 0.46 -19.28 21.98
N ARG A 293 -0.50 -20.22 21.97
CA ARG A 293 -0.63 -21.21 20.89
C ARG A 293 -1.01 -20.58 19.55
N LEU A 294 -1.94 -19.62 19.55
CA LEU A 294 -2.37 -18.90 18.36
C LEU A 294 -1.19 -18.15 17.72
N VAL A 295 -0.43 -17.41 18.54
CA VAL A 295 0.78 -16.71 18.11
C VAL A 295 1.83 -17.68 17.56
N SER A 296 2.03 -18.84 18.21
CA SER A 296 2.93 -19.88 17.71
C SER A 296 2.51 -20.37 16.32
N ARG A 297 1.22 -20.66 16.13
CA ARG A 297 0.68 -21.10 14.83
C ARG A 297 0.85 -20.05 13.74
N ILE A 298 0.58 -18.78 14.03
CA ILE A 298 0.79 -17.68 13.08
C ILE A 298 2.27 -17.60 12.65
N ARG A 299 3.19 -17.74 13.61
CA ARG A 299 4.64 -17.76 13.32
C ARG A 299 5.03 -18.96 12.49
N GLU A 300 4.60 -20.16 12.84
CA GLU A 300 4.87 -21.39 12.06
C GLU A 300 4.41 -21.27 10.61
N ILE A 301 3.20 -20.75 10.39
CA ILE A 301 2.67 -20.52 9.03
C ILE A 301 3.53 -19.48 8.31
N SER A 302 3.90 -18.38 8.96
CA SER A 302 4.70 -17.32 8.35
C SER A 302 6.14 -17.77 8.06
N ASP A 303 6.73 -18.58 8.93
CA ASP A 303 8.10 -19.08 8.85
C ASP A 303 8.25 -20.21 7.85
N SER A 304 7.17 -20.91 7.48
CA SER A 304 7.21 -21.93 6.43
C SER A 304 7.65 -21.40 5.06
N ALA A 305 7.65 -20.07 4.87
CA ALA A 305 8.16 -19.40 3.67
C ALA A 305 9.67 -19.17 3.69
N VAL A 306 10.30 -19.36 4.84
CA VAL A 306 11.75 -19.25 5.04
C VAL A 306 12.31 -20.66 4.97
N ALA A 307 13.15 -20.93 3.97
CA ALA A 307 13.85 -22.20 3.86
C ALA A 307 14.93 -22.33 4.94
#